data_AF-A0A2G1XKW2-F1
#
_entry.id   AF-A0A2G1XKW2-F1
#
_cell.length_a   1.000
_cell.length_b   1.000
_cell.length_c   1.000
_cell.angle_alpha   90.00
_cell.angle_beta   90.00
_cell.angle_gamma   90.00
#
_symmetry.space_group_name_H-M   'P 1'
#
loop_
_entity.id
_entity.type
_entity.pdbx_description
1 polymer ?
#
loop_
_entity_poly.entity_id
_entity_poly.type
_entity_poly.pdbx_seq_one_letter_code
_entity_poly.pdbx_strand_id
1 'polypeptide(L)'
;MDASRRPTLHEIEDRFVAIVEGRLTRDEVDRWAGRWVTDDWLDWDDVSWWALSLLHGIDLPVDESGSYLHDDEQVSERLAELRKRRTM
;
A
#
# COMPACT_ATOMS: atom_id res chain seq x y z
N MET A 1 10.34 -1.84 -16.10
CA MET A 1 9.16 -2.21 -15.31
C MET A 1 7.94 -1.82 -16.12
N ASP A 2 7.23 -2.80 -16.68
CA ASP A 2 5.99 -2.57 -17.42
C ASP A 2 4.94 -1.96 -16.49
N ALA A 3 4.74 -0.64 -16.60
CA ALA A 3 3.68 0.08 -15.88
C ALA A 3 2.26 -0.28 -16.39
N SER A 4 2.16 -1.22 -17.33
CA SER A 4 0.93 -1.62 -18.03
C SER A 4 0.31 -2.91 -17.50
N ARG A 5 0.99 -3.61 -16.57
CA ARG A 5 0.44 -4.85 -15.97
C ARG A 5 0.06 -4.60 -14.52
N ARG A 6 -1.05 -5.21 -14.10
CA ARG A 6 -1.48 -5.29 -12.69
C ARG A 6 -0.30 -5.73 -11.81
N PRO A 7 0.02 -5.01 -10.71
CA PRO A 7 1.10 -5.40 -9.84
C PRO A 7 0.75 -6.69 -9.11
N THR A 8 1.77 -7.48 -8.85
CA THR A 8 1.68 -8.70 -8.05
C THR A 8 1.63 -8.36 -6.56
N LEU A 9 1.17 -9.32 -5.75
CA LEU A 9 1.21 -9.21 -4.29
C LEU A 9 2.61 -8.90 -3.76
N HIS A 10 3.65 -9.45 -4.39
CA HIS A 10 5.05 -9.15 -4.05
C HIS A 10 5.41 -7.69 -4.33
N GLU A 11 5.01 -7.15 -5.49
CA GLU A 11 5.23 -5.74 -5.82
C GLU A 11 4.45 -4.80 -4.90
N ILE A 12 3.29 -5.22 -4.39
CA ILE A 12 2.54 -4.48 -3.35
C ILE A 12 3.30 -4.52 -2.02
N GLU A 13 3.78 -5.69 -1.59
CA GLU A 13 4.58 -5.84 -0.37
C GLU A 13 5.86 -5.01 -0.41
N ASP A 14 6.55 -4.96 -1.55
CA ASP A 14 7.75 -4.14 -1.73
C ASP A 14 7.48 -2.66 -1.48
N ARG A 15 6.26 -2.16 -1.71
CA ARG A 15 5.90 -0.77 -1.39
C ARG A 15 5.77 -0.54 0.11
N PHE A 16 5.18 -1.49 0.84
CA PHE A 16 5.18 -1.43 2.30
C PHE A 16 6.60 -1.43 2.85
N VAL A 17 7.45 -2.34 2.35
CA VAL A 17 8.86 -2.42 2.76
C VAL A 17 9.60 -1.11 2.46
N ALA A 18 9.40 -0.53 1.27
CA ALA A 18 10.05 0.71 0.88
C ALA A 18 9.62 1.91 1.75
N ILE A 19 8.37 1.97 2.23
CA ILE A 19 7.94 2.99 3.20
C ILE A 19 8.64 2.78 4.54
N VAL A 20 8.62 1.55 5.07
CA VAL A 20 9.24 1.20 6.37
C VAL A 20 10.74 1.48 6.37
N GLU A 21 11.42 1.26 5.24
CA GLU A 21 12.85 1.55 5.07
C GLU A 21 13.14 3.02 4.70
N GLY A 22 12.11 3.87 4.58
CA GLY A 22 12.26 5.29 4.22
C GLY A 22 12.76 5.53 2.78
N ARG A 23 12.65 4.54 1.89
CA ARG A 23 13.05 4.65 0.48
C ARG A 23 11.99 5.29 -0.40
N LEU A 24 10.72 5.17 -0.02
CA LEU A 24 9.59 5.84 -0.67
C LEU A 24 8.79 6.62 0.36
N THR A 25 8.27 7.77 -0.06
CA THR A 25 7.31 8.54 0.74
C THR A 25 5.91 7.93 0.67
N ARG A 26 5.08 8.25 1.65
CA ARG A 26 3.68 7.82 1.70
C ARG A 26 2.88 8.36 0.54
N ASP A 27 3.06 9.64 0.21
CA ASP A 27 2.51 10.30 -0.97
C ASP A 27 2.85 9.58 -2.29
N GLU A 28 4.11 9.16 -2.49
CA GLU A 28 4.50 8.41 -3.69
C GLU A 28 3.79 7.06 -3.80
N VAL A 29 3.62 6.38 -2.66
CA VAL A 29 2.96 5.07 -2.63
C VAL A 29 1.45 5.21 -2.73
N ASP A 30 0.84 6.22 -2.11
CA ASP A 30 -0.57 6.57 -2.23
C ASP A 30 -0.96 6.79 -3.69
N ARG A 31 -0.25 7.70 -4.39
CA ARG A 31 -0.50 7.94 -5.82
C ARG A 31 -0.28 6.71 -6.67
N TRP A 32 0.66 5.85 -6.29
CA TRP A 32 0.85 4.59 -6.99
C TRP A 32 -0.32 3.62 -6.78
N ALA A 33 -0.81 3.48 -5.56
CA ALA A 33 -1.95 2.61 -5.25
C ALA A 33 -3.24 3.13 -5.90
N GLY A 34 -3.46 4.45 -5.89
CA GLY A 34 -4.63 5.09 -6.49
C GLY A 34 -4.78 4.85 -7.99
N ARG A 35 -3.68 4.63 -8.73
CA ARG A 35 -3.75 4.25 -10.16
C ARG A 35 -4.38 2.88 -10.39
N TRP A 36 -4.29 1.98 -9.42
CA TRP A 36 -4.76 0.60 -9.53
C TRP A 36 -6.14 0.41 -8.88
N VAL A 37 -6.41 1.14 -7.79
CA VAL A 37 -7.72 1.09 -7.09
C VAL A 37 -8.84 1.70 -7.93
N THR A 38 -8.52 2.65 -8.82
CA THR A 38 -9.51 3.32 -9.69
C THR A 38 -9.77 2.59 -11.01
N ASP A 39 -9.07 1.48 -11.27
CA ASP A 39 -9.28 0.66 -12.46
C ASP A 39 -10.19 -0.53 -12.15
N ASP A 40 -11.50 -0.32 -12.31
CA ASP A 40 -12.56 -1.31 -12.05
C ASP A 40 -12.48 -2.56 -12.96
N TRP A 41 -11.63 -2.56 -13.99
CA TRP A 41 -11.46 -3.68 -14.92
C TRP A 41 -10.46 -4.73 -14.42
N LEU A 42 -9.71 -4.41 -13.36
CA LEU A 42 -8.73 -5.31 -12.78
C LEU A 42 -9.38 -6.22 -11.73
N ASP A 43 -9.37 -7.51 -12.01
CA ASP A 43 -9.71 -8.52 -11.01
C ASP A 43 -8.59 -8.59 -9.96
N TRP A 44 -8.94 -8.74 -8.68
CA TRP A 44 -7.97 -8.83 -7.58
C TRP A 44 -8.33 -9.99 -6.69
N ASP A 45 -7.32 -10.75 -6.24
CA ASP A 45 -7.53 -11.62 -5.09
C ASP A 45 -7.73 -10.78 -3.82
N ASP A 46 -8.44 -11.36 -2.84
CA ASP A 46 -8.82 -10.68 -1.60
C ASP A 46 -7.61 -10.07 -0.86
N VAL A 47 -6.45 -10.75 -0.89
CA VAL A 47 -5.25 -10.30 -0.17
C VAL A 47 -4.60 -9.13 -0.89
N SER A 48 -4.43 -9.22 -2.21
CA SER A 48 -3.89 -8.11 -3.01
C SER A 48 -4.80 -6.89 -2.97
N TRP A 49 -6.13 -7.07 -3.07
CA TRP A 49 -7.08 -5.97 -2.95
C TRP A 49 -7.02 -5.29 -1.59
N TRP A 50 -7.00 -6.07 -0.51
CA TRP A 50 -6.87 -5.57 0.85
C TRP A 50 -5.58 -4.77 1.03
N ALA A 51 -4.44 -5.32 0.58
CA ALA A 51 -3.14 -4.68 0.72
C ALA A 51 -3.05 -3.36 -0.07
N LEU A 52 -3.57 -3.36 -1.29
CA LEU A 52 -3.61 -2.18 -2.16
C LEU A 52 -4.51 -1.08 -1.58
N SER A 53 -5.68 -1.47 -1.06
CA SER A 53 -6.61 -0.54 -0.39
C SER A 53 -6.02 0.10 0.86
N LEU A 54 -5.08 -0.56 1.54
CA LEU A 54 -4.37 0.02 2.68
C LEU A 54 -3.29 1.04 2.29
N LEU A 55 -2.70 0.87 1.11
CA LEU A 55 -1.73 1.82 0.57
C LEU A 55 -2.44 3.05 -0.02
N HIS A 56 -3.65 2.87 -0.54
CA HIS A 56 -4.49 3.97 -0.97
C HIS A 56 -5.08 4.70 0.25
N GLY A 57 -4.72 5.97 0.43
CA GLY A 57 -5.04 6.78 1.59
C GLY A 57 -3.95 6.79 2.68
N ILE A 58 -2.79 6.17 2.46
CA ILE A 58 -1.72 6.10 3.47
C ILE A 58 -1.08 7.46 3.79
N ASP A 59 -1.21 8.42 2.87
CA ASP A 59 -0.71 9.78 3.02
C ASP A 59 -1.76 10.74 3.64
N LEU A 60 -2.96 10.25 3.98
CA LEU A 60 -4.00 11.11 4.52
C LEU A 60 -3.64 11.60 5.94
N PRO A 61 -3.66 12.93 6.18
CA PRO A 61 -3.46 13.48 7.50
C PRO A 61 -4.69 13.23 8.40
N VAL A 62 -4.47 13.04 9.71
CA VAL A 62 -5.52 13.03 10.75
C VAL A 62 -6.19 14.39 10.85
N ASP A 63 -5.39 15.45 10.76
CA ASP A 63 -5.82 16.83 10.94
C ASP A 63 -4.80 17.81 10.31
N GLU A 64 -5.11 19.12 10.39
CA GLU A 64 -4.27 20.20 9.84
C GLU A 64 -2.87 20.33 10.51
N SER A 65 -2.58 19.56 11.56
CA SER A 65 -1.27 19.55 12.24
C SER A 65 -0.22 18.75 11.46
N GLY A 66 -0.60 18.05 10.38
CA GLY A 66 0.32 17.27 9.55
C GLY A 66 0.69 15.88 10.10
N SER A 67 0.02 15.43 11.17
CA SER A 67 0.11 14.05 11.65
C SER A 67 -0.67 13.13 10.72
N TYR A 68 -0.07 12.02 10.30
CA TYR A 68 -0.73 11.06 9.42
C TYR A 68 -1.69 10.13 10.16
N LEU A 69 -2.77 9.70 9.47
CA LEU A 69 -3.75 8.76 10.01
C LEU A 69 -3.12 7.43 10.46
N HIS A 70 -2.01 7.07 9.82
CA HIS A 70 -1.25 5.87 10.13
C HIS A 70 0.20 6.24 10.40
N ASP A 71 0.70 6.14 11.63
CA ASP A 71 2.13 6.31 11.92
C ASP A 71 2.97 5.13 11.39
N ASP A 72 4.31 5.22 11.49
CA ASP A 72 5.23 4.21 10.93
C ASP A 72 5.10 2.83 11.61
N GLU A 73 4.65 2.79 12.86
CA GLU A 73 4.36 1.54 13.58
C GLU A 73 3.15 0.85 12.94
N GLN A 74 2.08 1.59 12.67
CA GLN A 74 0.90 1.06 11.96
C GLN A 74 1.25 0.53 10.56
N VAL A 75 2.17 1.16 9.82
CA VAL A 75 2.62 0.63 8.51
C VAL A 75 3.36 -0.70 8.68
N SER A 76 4.19 -0.81 9.71
CA SER A 76 4.95 -2.02 10.02
C SER A 76 4.05 -3.18 10.45
N GLU A 77 3.01 -2.90 11.26
CA GLU A 77 2.00 -3.88 11.66
C GLU A 77 1.21 -4.42 10.46
N ARG A 78 0.83 -3.54 9.52
CA ARG A 78 0.15 -3.92 8.28
C ARG A 78 1.01 -4.81 7.40
N LEU A 79 2.31 -4.52 7.30
CA LEU A 79 3.25 -5.38 6.58
C LEU A 79 3.36 -6.76 7.24
N ALA A 80 3.40 -6.83 8.57
CA ALA A 80 3.40 -8.10 9.29
C ALA A 80 2.12 -8.91 9.05
N GLU A 81 0.96 -8.24 9.04
CA GLU A 81 -0.33 -8.85 8.74
C GLU A 81 -0.42 -9.35 7.28
N LEU A 82 0.08 -8.58 6.32
CA LEU A 82 0.18 -8.99 4.91
C LEU A 82 0.97 -10.30 4.76
N ARG A 83 2.12 -10.42 5.44
CA ARG A 83 2.95 -11.62 5.41
C ARG A 83 2.26 -12.84 6.01
N LYS A 84 1.45 -12.65 7.05
CA LYS A 84 0.62 -13.73 7.63
C LYS A 84 -0.41 -14.21 6.62
N ARG A 85 -1.15 -13.28 6.00
CA ARG A 85 -2.20 -13.60 5.00
C ARG A 85 -1.65 -14.27 3.75
N ARG A 86 -0.43 -13.94 3.33
CA ARG A 86 0.26 -14.58 2.20
C ARG A 86 0.56 -16.07 2.44
N THR A 87 0.65 -16.49 3.70
CA THR A 87 1.07 -17.85 4.08
C THR A 87 -0.13 -18.77 4.42
N MET A 88 -1.34 -18.21 4.48
CA MET A 88 -2.59 -18.96 4.64
C MET A 88 -3.10 -19.45 3.28
#